data_AF-A0A969C419-F1
#
_entry.id   AF-A0A969C419-F1
#
_cell.length_a   1.000
_cell.length_b   1.000
_cell.length_c   1.000
_cell.angle_alpha   90.00
_cell.angle_beta   90.00
_cell.angle_gamma   90.00
#
_symmetry.space_group_name_H-M   'P 1'
#
loop_
_entity.id
_entity.type
_entity.pdbx_description
1 polymer ?
#
loop_
_entity_poly.entity_id
_entity_poly.type
_entity_poly.pdbx_seq_one_letter_code
_entity_poly.pdbx_strand_id
1 'polypeptide(L)'
;MGGPIVKDKAFFFFAYQGTDQRTGGGATRTVIPTAWRNGDLSGVSAFIRDPQLTGLCQATPANPTAGVNYQAACFAGSQIPTSRFSATARALFANTSLYPLANRAGNTNNYVTTFATKIVANQFDFKVDLRPTDKDTISTRYSFAIQDETGIQGALPTDLTGFRKGRPHNFVVNYTRSLTSTMINEARVGFNKAVFVVDAFDWAGIGNANTTLGIAGTQAIPGLSRIGITGISDIGTLAVTEDNDTKTWLFADNLTWIKGNHTLKMGGQWQKYIQDRFYPGNNGMLGFFSYANTFTGSAISDFLLDTVTSKGLGSPTSDPWTHLQDRIGIFIQDDYKFRPNLTLNIGLRWEFSSPIVEKNDRQVNFDIATGRILEAGKNGNSRALYDPFYNSWQPRIGFAWSPDKFDGKLVMRAG
;
A
#
# COMPACT_ATOMS: atom_id res chain seq x y z
N MET A 1 -5.58 -29.37 16.32
CA MET A 1 -5.07 -30.53 17.08
C MET A 1 -4.35 -30.03 18.32
N GLY A 2 -4.40 -30.74 19.44
CA GLY A 2 -3.64 -30.36 20.64
C GLY A 2 -3.78 -31.39 21.75
N GLY A 3 -2.86 -31.35 22.70
CA GLY A 3 -2.83 -32.30 23.81
C GLY A 3 -1.57 -32.21 24.67
N PRO A 4 -1.48 -33.01 25.73
CA PRO A 4 -0.27 -33.10 26.55
C PRO A 4 0.85 -33.82 25.79
N ILE A 5 2.06 -33.25 25.80
CA ILE A 5 3.33 -33.95 25.49
C ILE A 5 3.79 -34.71 26.73
N VAL A 6 3.78 -34.02 27.88
CA VAL A 6 4.04 -34.57 29.21
C VAL A 6 2.89 -34.14 30.08
N LYS A 7 2.19 -35.11 30.67
CA LYS A 7 1.02 -34.84 31.52
C LYS A 7 1.37 -33.77 32.56
N ASP A 8 0.52 -32.75 32.65
CA ASP A 8 0.61 -31.60 33.57
C ASP A 8 1.82 -30.66 33.41
N LYS A 9 2.78 -30.98 32.51
CA LYS A 9 4.01 -30.20 32.33
C LYS A 9 4.21 -29.61 30.95
N ALA A 10 3.73 -30.25 29.89
CA ALA A 10 3.97 -29.78 28.53
C ALA A 10 2.75 -30.04 27.67
N PHE A 11 2.28 -29.00 26.99
CA PHE A 11 1.10 -29.05 26.12
C PHE A 11 1.45 -28.44 24.77
N PHE A 12 0.91 -29.01 23.70
CA PHE A 12 1.04 -28.47 22.37
C PHE A 12 -0.33 -28.19 21.75
N PHE A 13 -0.33 -27.23 20.83
CA PHE A 13 -1.44 -26.96 19.94
C PHE A 13 -0.91 -26.70 18.54
N PHE A 14 -1.63 -27.25 17.56
CA PHE A 14 -1.38 -27.05 16.14
C PHE A 14 -2.70 -26.78 15.42
N ALA A 15 -2.73 -25.75 14.61
CA ALA A 15 -3.82 -25.49 13.68
C ALA A 15 -3.28 -25.22 12.26
N TYR A 16 -4.07 -25.65 11.29
CA TYR A 16 -3.86 -25.39 9.88
C TYR A 16 -5.17 -24.92 9.26
N GLN A 17 -5.07 -23.89 8.42
CA GLN A 17 -6.16 -23.44 7.57
C GLN A 17 -5.64 -23.32 6.13
N GLY A 18 -6.37 -23.92 5.21
CA GLY A 18 -6.12 -23.80 3.77
C GLY A 18 -7.29 -23.13 3.06
N THR A 19 -6.98 -22.29 2.09
CA THR A 19 -7.92 -21.68 1.16
C THR A 19 -7.39 -21.91 -0.26
N ASP A 20 -8.20 -22.51 -1.13
CA ASP A 20 -8.01 -22.47 -2.59
C ASP A 20 -9.29 -21.88 -3.19
N GLN A 21 -9.19 -20.64 -3.64
CA GLN A 21 -10.29 -19.92 -4.24
C GLN A 21 -9.93 -19.57 -5.68
N ARG A 22 -10.82 -19.93 -6.60
CA ARG A 22 -10.75 -19.53 -8.00
C ARG A 22 -11.92 -18.62 -8.27
N THR A 23 -11.63 -17.42 -8.74
CA THR A 23 -12.64 -16.42 -9.08
C THR A 23 -12.51 -16.09 -10.55
N GLY A 24 -13.62 -16.05 -11.26
CA GLY A 24 -13.66 -15.60 -12.64
C GLY A 24 -15.08 -15.17 -12.99
N GLY A 25 -15.20 -14.37 -14.04
CA GLY A 25 -16.50 -13.85 -14.44
C GLY A 25 -16.45 -13.01 -15.69
N GLY A 26 -17.63 -12.57 -16.12
CA GLY A 26 -17.76 -11.60 -17.20
C GLY A 26 -17.29 -10.21 -16.77
N ALA A 27 -16.64 -9.51 -17.69
CA ALA A 27 -16.27 -8.11 -17.58
C ALA A 27 -16.75 -7.36 -18.82
N THR A 28 -16.99 -6.06 -18.65
CA THR A 28 -17.23 -5.15 -19.76
C THR A 28 -16.14 -4.09 -19.79
N ARG A 29 -15.73 -3.71 -20.99
CA ARG A 29 -14.79 -2.62 -21.28
C ARG A 29 -15.40 -1.71 -22.33
N THR A 30 -15.01 -0.45 -22.30
CA THR A 30 -15.26 0.49 -23.38
C THR A 30 -14.01 0.55 -24.24
N VAL A 31 -14.07 -0.06 -25.43
CA VAL A 31 -13.01 0.03 -26.44
C VAL A 31 -13.38 1.06 -27.51
N ILE A 32 -12.38 1.64 -28.17
CA ILE A 32 -12.58 2.65 -29.22
C ILE A 32 -13.40 2.02 -30.36
N PRO A 33 -14.62 2.54 -30.66
CA PRO A 33 -15.48 2.07 -31.74
C PRO A 33 -14.84 2.21 -33.12
N THR A 34 -15.28 1.40 -34.08
CA THR A 34 -14.75 1.37 -35.45
C THR A 34 -14.80 2.75 -36.13
N ALA A 35 -15.88 3.52 -35.96
CA ALA A 35 -16.00 4.86 -36.52
C ALA A 35 -14.84 5.78 -36.06
N TRP A 36 -14.54 5.76 -34.76
CA TRP A 36 -13.47 6.59 -34.18
C TRP A 36 -12.09 6.12 -34.61
N ARG A 37 -11.88 4.81 -34.81
CA ARG A 37 -10.64 4.25 -35.40
C ARG A 37 -10.42 4.68 -36.85
N ASN A 38 -11.46 5.13 -37.54
CA ASN A 38 -11.39 5.69 -38.88
C ASN A 38 -11.42 7.23 -38.88
N GLY A 39 -11.42 7.85 -37.70
CA GLY A 39 -11.36 9.31 -37.52
C GLY A 39 -12.72 9.99 -37.62
N ASP A 40 -13.81 9.24 -37.77
CA ASP A 40 -15.18 9.77 -37.75
C ASP A 40 -15.61 9.99 -36.31
N LEU A 41 -15.62 11.25 -35.88
CA LEU A 41 -16.04 11.69 -34.56
C LEU A 41 -17.34 12.50 -34.60
N SER A 42 -18.09 12.42 -35.71
CA SER A 42 -19.38 13.12 -35.88
C SER A 42 -20.40 12.76 -34.79
N GLY A 43 -20.37 11.51 -34.32
CA GLY A 43 -21.17 11.02 -33.19
C GLY A 43 -20.64 11.38 -31.79
N VAL A 44 -19.49 12.07 -31.69
CA VAL A 44 -18.88 12.50 -30.42
C VAL A 44 -19.12 13.99 -30.19
N SER A 45 -18.76 14.82 -31.17
CA SER A 45 -18.94 16.27 -31.13
C SER A 45 -18.97 16.81 -32.55
N ALA A 46 -19.80 17.82 -32.81
CA ALA A 46 -19.80 18.56 -34.07
C ALA A 46 -18.62 19.56 -34.19
N PHE A 47 -17.85 19.73 -33.11
CA PHE A 47 -16.76 20.71 -33.01
C PHE A 47 -15.51 20.01 -32.49
N ILE A 48 -14.77 19.37 -33.39
CA ILE A 48 -13.45 18.81 -33.11
C ILE A 48 -12.39 19.78 -33.63
N ARG A 49 -11.63 20.38 -32.73
CA ARG A 49 -10.63 21.40 -33.05
C ARG A 49 -9.37 20.78 -33.66
N ASP A 50 -8.93 21.32 -34.80
CA ASP A 50 -7.60 21.06 -35.34
C ASP A 50 -6.57 21.95 -34.62
N PRO A 51 -5.64 21.36 -33.83
CA PRO A 51 -4.66 22.14 -33.09
C PRO A 51 -3.66 22.86 -34.01
N GLN A 52 -3.57 22.50 -35.30
CA GLN A 52 -2.70 23.14 -36.28
C GLN A 52 -3.31 24.39 -36.94
N LEU A 53 -4.62 24.60 -36.81
CA LEU A 53 -5.30 25.75 -37.39
C LEU A 53 -5.48 26.87 -36.36
N THR A 54 -5.37 28.10 -36.84
CA THR A 54 -5.73 29.30 -36.09
C THR A 54 -7.21 29.62 -36.31
N GLY A 55 -7.85 30.21 -35.31
CA GLY A 55 -9.29 30.52 -35.35
C GLY A 55 -10.09 29.75 -34.30
N LEU A 56 -11.41 29.95 -34.34
CA LEU A 56 -12.33 29.36 -33.38
C LEU A 56 -12.82 27.99 -33.87
N CYS A 57 -12.95 27.06 -32.91
CA CYS A 57 -13.69 25.81 -33.09
C CYS A 57 -14.60 25.62 -31.88
N GLN A 58 -15.84 26.07 -31.99
CA GLN A 58 -16.84 25.94 -30.93
C GLN A 58 -18.25 26.09 -31.51
N ALA A 59 -19.25 25.60 -30.78
CA ALA A 59 -20.63 25.97 -31.05
C ALA A 59 -20.78 27.49 -31.01
N THR A 60 -21.61 28.05 -31.90
CA THR A 60 -21.90 29.49 -31.94
C THR A 60 -22.22 29.98 -30.51
N PRO A 61 -21.43 30.90 -29.94
CA PRO A 61 -21.60 31.32 -28.54
C PRO A 61 -22.88 32.13 -28.36
N ALA A 62 -23.31 32.31 -27.12
CA ALA A 62 -24.50 33.09 -26.77
C ALA A 62 -24.45 34.55 -27.29
N ASN A 63 -23.26 35.10 -27.55
CA ASN A 63 -23.03 36.39 -28.18
C ASN A 63 -22.22 36.22 -29.48
N PRO A 64 -22.86 35.87 -30.60
CA PRO A 64 -22.18 35.69 -31.87
C PRO A 64 -21.70 37.04 -32.43
N THR A 65 -20.41 37.14 -32.74
CA THR A 65 -19.85 38.29 -33.44
C THR A 65 -20.09 38.12 -34.95
N ALA A 66 -20.73 39.11 -35.57
CA ALA A 66 -20.99 39.09 -37.01
C ALA A 66 -19.67 38.95 -37.81
N GLY A 67 -19.67 38.06 -38.81
CA GLY A 67 -18.51 37.81 -39.67
C GLY A 67 -17.48 36.80 -39.13
N VAL A 68 -17.66 36.27 -37.90
CA VAL A 68 -16.77 35.24 -37.35
C VAL A 68 -17.23 33.84 -37.73
N ASN A 69 -16.35 33.06 -38.36
CA ASN A 69 -16.58 31.63 -38.60
C ASN A 69 -16.08 30.81 -37.40
N TYR A 70 -17.02 30.31 -36.60
CA TYR A 70 -16.74 29.50 -35.40
C TYR A 70 -16.30 28.05 -35.70
N GLN A 71 -16.24 27.67 -36.97
CA GLN A 71 -15.75 26.38 -37.44
C GLN A 71 -14.42 26.48 -38.19
N ALA A 72 -13.80 27.67 -38.28
CA ALA A 72 -12.59 27.89 -39.06
C ALA A 72 -11.41 26.99 -38.62
N ALA A 73 -11.34 26.64 -37.33
CA ALA A 73 -10.32 25.74 -36.80
C ALA A 73 -10.88 24.34 -36.46
N CYS A 74 -12.07 23.97 -36.93
CA CYS A 74 -12.61 22.62 -36.75
C CYS A 74 -12.23 21.70 -37.92
N PHE A 75 -12.06 20.41 -37.63
CA PHE A 75 -12.08 19.39 -38.68
C PHE A 75 -13.47 19.34 -39.33
N ALA A 76 -13.51 19.40 -40.65
CA ALA A 76 -14.76 19.34 -41.41
C ALA A 76 -15.51 18.03 -41.11
N GLY A 77 -16.80 18.13 -40.75
CA GLY A 77 -17.63 16.99 -40.39
C GLY A 77 -17.14 16.20 -39.16
N SER A 78 -16.23 16.78 -38.35
CA SER A 78 -15.55 16.07 -37.27
C SER A 78 -14.78 14.83 -37.74
N GLN A 79 -14.32 14.84 -39.01
CA GLN A 79 -13.52 13.79 -39.60
C GLN A 79 -12.03 14.14 -39.51
N ILE A 80 -11.29 13.37 -38.72
CA ILE A 80 -9.83 13.45 -38.68
C ILE A 80 -9.26 12.56 -39.79
N PRO A 81 -8.45 13.09 -40.73
CA PRO A 81 -7.80 12.26 -41.74
C PRO A 81 -6.85 11.25 -41.09
N THR A 82 -6.89 9.99 -41.51
CA THR A 82 -6.02 8.92 -40.94
C THR A 82 -4.53 9.17 -41.14
N SER A 83 -4.14 9.99 -42.13
CA SER A 83 -2.77 10.47 -42.33
C SER A 83 -2.27 11.37 -41.19
N ARG A 84 -3.17 12.00 -40.43
CA ARG A 84 -2.87 12.83 -39.27
C ARG A 84 -2.76 12.02 -37.98
N PHE A 85 -3.05 10.72 -38.02
CA PHE A 85 -2.99 9.89 -36.82
C PHE A 85 -1.54 9.71 -36.36
N SER A 86 -1.37 9.80 -35.04
CA SER A 86 -0.13 9.47 -34.36
C SER A 86 0.33 8.06 -34.71
N ALA A 87 1.65 7.83 -34.64
CA ALA A 87 2.22 6.51 -34.87
C ALA A 87 1.63 5.48 -33.90
N THR A 88 1.46 5.87 -32.64
CA THR A 88 0.84 5.07 -31.58
C THR A 88 -0.59 4.67 -31.92
N ALA A 89 -1.45 5.62 -32.33
CA ALA A 89 -2.84 5.31 -32.67
C ALA A 89 -2.92 4.36 -33.87
N ARG A 90 -2.13 4.60 -34.92
CA ARG A 90 -2.08 3.72 -36.11
C ARG A 90 -1.61 2.31 -35.75
N ALA A 91 -0.53 2.18 -34.98
CA ALA A 91 0.00 0.90 -34.55
C ALA A 91 -0.97 0.14 -33.65
N LEU A 92 -1.66 0.84 -32.75
CA LEU A 92 -2.65 0.25 -31.85
C LEU A 92 -3.84 -0.30 -32.63
N PHE A 93 -4.36 0.44 -33.61
CA PHE A 93 -5.52 0.00 -34.39
C PHE A 93 -5.17 -1.09 -35.42
N ALA A 94 -3.93 -1.13 -35.89
CA ALA A 94 -3.44 -2.19 -36.77
C ALA A 94 -3.34 -3.56 -36.07
N ASN A 95 -3.23 -3.57 -34.73
CA ASN A 95 -3.07 -4.80 -33.95
C ASN A 95 -4.35 -5.14 -33.16
N THR A 96 -5.30 -5.82 -33.81
CA THR A 96 -6.56 -6.24 -33.19
C THR A 96 -6.40 -7.35 -32.15
N SER A 97 -5.30 -8.10 -32.17
CA SER A 97 -4.97 -9.07 -31.12
C SER A 97 -4.53 -8.39 -29.83
N LEU A 98 -3.87 -7.23 -29.92
CA LEU A 98 -3.50 -6.40 -28.77
C LEU A 98 -4.68 -5.55 -28.29
N TYR A 99 -5.36 -4.86 -29.21
CA TYR A 99 -6.50 -3.99 -28.91
C TYR A 99 -7.74 -4.34 -29.74
N PRO A 100 -8.62 -5.20 -29.21
CA PRO A 100 -9.72 -5.80 -29.96
C PRO A 100 -10.78 -4.78 -30.36
N LEU A 101 -11.53 -5.10 -31.43
CA LEU A 101 -12.73 -4.35 -31.81
C LEU A 101 -13.87 -4.60 -30.81
N ALA A 102 -14.81 -3.67 -30.76
CA ALA A 102 -16.05 -3.85 -30.01
C ALA A 102 -16.78 -5.12 -30.49
N ASN A 103 -17.26 -5.94 -29.56
CA ASN A 103 -18.04 -7.16 -29.84
C ASN A 103 -19.52 -7.01 -29.44
N ARG A 104 -19.91 -5.81 -29.01
CA ARG A 104 -21.27 -5.42 -28.68
C ARG A 104 -21.54 -4.03 -29.27
N ALA A 105 -22.78 -3.78 -29.68
CA ALA A 105 -23.20 -2.48 -30.16
C ALA A 105 -23.11 -1.40 -29.06
N GLY A 106 -22.82 -0.17 -29.46
CA GLY A 106 -22.71 1.01 -28.59
C GLY A 106 -21.28 1.56 -28.47
N ASN A 107 -21.18 2.74 -27.86
CA ASN A 107 -19.90 3.45 -27.66
C ASN A 107 -19.35 3.30 -26.23
N THR A 108 -20.08 2.63 -25.34
CA THR A 108 -19.73 2.40 -23.94
C THR A 108 -20.02 0.95 -23.58
N ASN A 109 -19.17 0.33 -22.75
CA ASN A 109 -19.29 -1.10 -22.37
C ASN A 109 -19.54 -2.01 -23.58
N ASN A 110 -18.88 -1.69 -24.69
CA ASN A 110 -19.06 -2.27 -26.02
C ASN A 110 -18.12 -3.46 -26.29
N TYR A 111 -17.34 -3.86 -25.29
CA TYR A 111 -16.52 -5.07 -25.32
C TYR A 111 -16.82 -5.94 -24.10
N VAL A 112 -17.39 -7.11 -24.32
CA VAL A 112 -17.65 -8.13 -23.31
C VAL A 112 -16.52 -9.15 -23.34
N THR A 113 -15.96 -9.45 -22.17
CA THR A 113 -14.78 -10.30 -22.00
C THR A 113 -14.86 -11.03 -20.66
N THR A 114 -13.82 -11.77 -20.32
CA THR A 114 -13.71 -12.47 -19.04
C THR A 114 -12.42 -12.11 -18.33
N PHE A 115 -12.41 -12.30 -17.02
CA PHE A 115 -11.19 -12.26 -16.21
C PHE A 115 -11.15 -13.50 -15.31
N ALA A 116 -9.95 -13.85 -14.86
CA ALA A 116 -9.76 -14.97 -13.93
C ALA A 116 -8.61 -14.69 -12.96
N THR A 117 -8.83 -15.04 -11.70
CA THR A 117 -7.85 -14.96 -10.61
C THR A 117 -7.89 -16.22 -9.75
N LYS A 118 -6.77 -16.52 -9.11
CA LYS A 118 -6.63 -17.64 -8.18
C LYS A 118 -5.97 -17.14 -6.90
N ILE A 119 -6.49 -17.56 -5.75
CA ILE A 119 -5.90 -17.34 -4.44
C ILE A 119 -5.64 -18.69 -3.80
N VAL A 120 -4.40 -18.93 -3.40
CA VAL A 120 -4.01 -20.07 -2.57
C VAL A 120 -3.42 -19.51 -1.29
N ALA A 121 -4.03 -19.81 -0.15
CA ALA A 121 -3.54 -19.39 1.16
C ALA A 121 -3.44 -20.56 2.11
N ASN A 122 -2.33 -20.66 2.83
CA ASN A 122 -2.09 -21.66 3.85
C ASN A 122 -1.58 -20.96 5.09
N GLN A 123 -2.25 -21.16 6.22
CA GLN A 123 -1.85 -20.62 7.52
C GLN A 123 -1.58 -21.77 8.48
N PHE A 124 -0.50 -21.64 9.24
CA PHE A 124 -0.09 -22.60 10.25
C PHE A 124 0.13 -21.88 11.57
N ASP A 125 -0.40 -22.44 12.65
CA ASP A 125 -0.23 -21.95 14.02
C ASP A 125 0.29 -23.09 14.90
N PHE A 126 1.44 -22.88 15.52
CA PHE A 126 2.06 -23.78 16.48
C PHE A 126 2.14 -23.08 17.83
N LYS A 127 1.76 -23.77 18.89
CA LYS A 127 1.96 -23.30 20.26
C LYS A 127 2.44 -24.43 21.15
N VAL A 128 3.39 -24.13 22.02
CA VAL A 128 3.89 -25.03 23.06
C VAL A 128 3.88 -24.28 24.39
N ASP A 129 3.22 -24.85 25.38
CA ASP A 129 3.21 -24.36 26.76
C ASP A 129 3.95 -25.38 27.64
N LEU A 130 4.97 -24.92 28.36
CA LEU A 130 5.82 -25.73 29.23
C LEU A 130 5.76 -25.21 30.66
N ARG A 131 5.78 -26.13 31.62
CA ARG A 131 5.96 -25.89 33.06
C ARG A 131 7.12 -26.75 33.56
N PRO A 132 8.38 -26.32 33.35
CA PRO A 132 9.55 -27.11 33.73
C PRO A 132 9.62 -27.36 35.24
N THR A 133 9.22 -26.35 36.02
CA THR A 133 9.10 -26.40 37.49
C THR A 133 7.78 -25.74 37.91
N ASP A 134 7.42 -25.84 39.19
CA ASP A 134 6.22 -25.16 39.74
C ASP A 134 6.34 -23.63 39.74
N LYS A 135 7.55 -23.09 39.49
CA LYS A 135 7.83 -21.64 39.46
C LYS A 135 7.97 -21.08 38.05
N ASP A 136 8.08 -21.94 37.04
CA ASP A 136 8.47 -21.56 35.69
C ASP A 136 7.36 -21.93 34.70
N THR A 137 6.93 -20.98 33.89
CA THR A 137 6.04 -21.20 32.75
C THR A 137 6.64 -20.59 31.49
N ILE A 138 6.74 -21.37 30.42
CA ILE A 138 7.21 -20.92 29.11
C ILE A 138 6.08 -21.12 28.11
N SER A 139 5.71 -20.08 27.37
CA SER A 139 4.74 -20.16 26.27
C SER A 139 5.41 -19.71 24.99
N THR A 140 5.49 -20.61 24.01
CA THR A 140 6.05 -20.33 22.69
C THR A 140 4.95 -20.43 21.65
N ARG A 141 4.84 -19.44 20.76
CA ARG A 141 3.95 -19.47 19.60
C ARG A 141 4.72 -19.12 18.35
N TYR A 142 4.45 -19.86 17.28
CA TYR A 142 4.88 -19.54 15.93
C TYR A 142 3.71 -19.65 14.96
N SER A 143 3.42 -18.58 14.26
CA SER A 143 2.37 -18.48 13.26
C SER A 143 2.98 -18.00 11.96
N PHE A 144 2.70 -18.67 10.85
CA PHE A 144 3.09 -18.17 9.54
C PHE A 144 2.03 -18.50 8.50
N ALA A 145 2.01 -17.69 7.44
CA ALA A 145 1.14 -17.95 6.31
C ALA A 145 1.89 -17.81 4.98
N ILE A 146 1.40 -18.54 3.99
CA ILE A 146 1.80 -18.47 2.60
C ILE A 146 0.53 -18.12 1.84
N GLN A 147 0.45 -16.90 1.33
CA GLN A 147 -0.67 -16.43 0.52
C GLN A 147 -0.16 -16.04 -0.86
N ASP A 148 -0.71 -16.65 -1.89
CA ASP A 148 -0.42 -16.34 -3.29
C ASP A 148 -1.73 -16.02 -4.00
N GLU A 149 -1.85 -14.79 -4.46
CA GLU A 149 -2.87 -14.36 -5.41
C GLU A 149 -2.21 -14.26 -6.79
N THR A 150 -2.82 -14.86 -7.80
CA THR A 150 -2.36 -14.81 -9.19
C THR A 150 -3.51 -14.39 -10.08
N GLY A 151 -3.32 -13.32 -10.84
CA GLY A 151 -4.21 -13.02 -11.96
C GLY A 151 -3.86 -13.95 -13.14
N ILE A 152 -4.80 -14.81 -13.49
CA ILE A 152 -4.64 -15.80 -14.56
C ILE A 152 -4.94 -15.18 -15.92
N GLN A 153 -5.93 -14.28 -15.97
CA GLN A 153 -6.38 -13.64 -17.19
C GLN A 153 -6.94 -12.25 -16.88
N GLY A 154 -6.41 -11.24 -17.59
CA GLY A 154 -6.95 -9.89 -17.63
C GLY A 154 -8.13 -9.76 -18.59
N ALA A 155 -8.88 -8.66 -18.49
CA ALA A 155 -10.05 -8.43 -19.33
C ALA A 155 -9.64 -8.02 -20.77
N LEU A 156 -8.53 -7.29 -20.90
CA LEU A 156 -7.87 -6.99 -22.18
C LEU A 156 -6.47 -7.59 -22.22
N PRO A 157 -5.95 -7.95 -23.40
CA PRO A 157 -4.55 -8.39 -23.56
C PRO A 157 -3.55 -7.35 -23.04
N THR A 158 -3.91 -6.07 -23.08
CA THR A 158 -3.12 -4.95 -22.56
C THR A 158 -3.24 -4.75 -21.05
N ASP A 159 -4.23 -5.35 -20.39
CA ASP A 159 -4.31 -5.32 -18.92
C ASP A 159 -3.21 -6.22 -18.39
N LEU A 160 -2.26 -5.69 -17.61
CA LEU A 160 -1.40 -6.57 -16.85
C LEU A 160 -2.21 -7.18 -15.70
N THR A 161 -1.98 -8.45 -15.47
CA THR A 161 -2.39 -9.10 -14.23
C THR A 161 -1.29 -8.88 -13.20
N GLY A 162 -1.23 -9.72 -12.19
CA GLY A 162 -0.12 -9.69 -11.27
C GLY A 162 -0.07 -10.88 -10.35
N PHE A 163 0.98 -10.89 -9.55
CA PHE A 163 1.13 -11.77 -8.43
C PHE A 163 1.10 -10.94 -7.16
N ARG A 164 0.30 -11.35 -6.18
CA ARG A 164 0.44 -10.83 -4.82
C ARG A 164 0.88 -11.95 -3.90
N LYS A 165 1.95 -11.70 -3.16
CA LYS A 165 2.52 -12.68 -2.23
C LYS A 165 2.49 -12.12 -0.82
N GLY A 166 1.79 -12.80 0.07
CA GLY A 166 1.85 -12.57 1.51
C GLY A 166 2.69 -13.66 2.16
N ARG A 167 3.70 -13.27 2.94
CA ARG A 167 4.48 -14.20 3.80
C ARG A 167 4.62 -13.63 5.21
N PRO A 168 3.53 -13.54 6.00
CA PRO A 168 3.64 -13.11 7.38
C PRO A 168 4.22 -14.24 8.25
N HIS A 169 5.08 -13.85 9.20
CA HIS A 169 5.57 -14.67 10.29
C HIS A 169 5.37 -13.93 11.61
N ASN A 170 4.96 -14.65 12.64
CA ASN A 170 4.86 -14.15 14.00
C ASN A 170 5.40 -15.21 14.93
N PHE A 171 6.40 -14.86 15.72
CA PHE A 171 7.03 -15.72 16.70
C PHE A 171 7.05 -14.98 18.04
N VAL A 172 6.72 -15.67 19.11
CA VAL A 172 6.83 -15.12 20.46
C VAL A 172 7.18 -16.22 21.45
N VAL A 173 8.08 -15.89 22.36
CA VAL A 173 8.38 -16.66 23.56
C VAL A 173 8.10 -15.77 24.75
N ASN A 174 7.24 -16.25 25.64
CA ASN A 174 7.01 -15.66 26.95
C ASN A 174 7.55 -16.62 28.01
N TYR A 175 8.34 -16.08 28.94
CA TYR A 175 8.84 -16.79 30.10
C TYR A 175 8.39 -16.06 31.35
N THR A 176 7.65 -16.76 32.20
CA THR A 176 7.20 -16.25 33.49
C THR A 176 7.82 -17.07 34.61
N ARG A 177 8.44 -16.37 35.58
CA ARG A 177 9.04 -16.99 36.75
C ARG A 177 8.54 -16.35 38.04
N SER A 178 8.05 -17.18 38.96
CA SER A 178 7.85 -16.80 40.36
C SER A 178 9.21 -16.83 41.09
N LEU A 179 9.81 -15.65 41.25
CA LEU A 179 11.10 -15.49 41.92
C LEU A 179 10.99 -15.75 43.43
N THR A 180 9.92 -15.24 44.03
CA THR A 180 9.54 -15.45 45.43
C THR A 180 8.01 -15.60 45.52
N SER A 181 7.44 -15.76 46.72
CA SER A 181 5.98 -15.73 46.92
C SER A 181 5.34 -14.37 46.61
N THR A 182 6.14 -13.32 46.46
CA THR A 182 5.65 -11.96 46.20
C THR A 182 6.26 -11.29 44.96
N MET A 183 7.13 -11.98 44.22
CA MET A 183 7.80 -11.46 43.03
C MET A 183 7.59 -12.37 41.84
N ILE A 184 7.09 -11.80 40.75
CA ILE A 184 6.88 -12.49 39.47
C ILE A 184 7.55 -11.66 38.38
N ASN A 185 8.40 -12.30 37.58
CA ASN A 185 9.01 -11.70 36.39
C ASN A 185 8.43 -12.35 35.14
N GLU A 186 8.15 -11.54 34.12
CA GLU A 186 7.74 -11.95 32.77
C GLU A 186 8.72 -11.35 31.76
N ALA A 187 9.49 -12.21 31.10
CA ALA A 187 10.33 -11.86 29.96
C ALA A 187 9.67 -12.29 28.65
N ARG A 188 9.75 -11.45 27.62
CA ARG A 188 9.17 -11.69 26.30
C ARG A 188 10.17 -11.39 25.20
N VAL A 189 10.30 -12.32 24.27
CA VAL A 189 10.97 -12.10 22.98
C VAL A 189 9.95 -12.34 21.88
N GLY A 190 9.77 -11.36 21.00
CA GLY A 190 8.87 -11.40 19.87
C GLY A 190 9.58 -11.08 18.57
N PHE A 191 9.15 -11.73 17.50
CA PHE A 191 9.54 -11.43 16.15
C PHE A 191 8.29 -11.42 15.26
N ASN A 192 8.12 -10.36 14.51
CA ASN A 192 7.10 -10.28 13.47
C ASN A 192 7.78 -9.93 12.15
N LYS A 193 7.45 -10.66 11.11
CA LYS A 193 7.82 -10.34 9.74
C LYS A 193 6.55 -10.27 8.91
N ALA A 194 6.37 -9.20 8.16
CA ALA A 194 5.28 -9.02 7.22
C ALA A 194 5.89 -8.77 5.85
N VAL A 195 5.75 -9.75 4.96
CA VAL A 195 6.13 -9.61 3.56
C VAL A 195 4.87 -9.46 2.72
N PHE A 196 4.82 -8.40 1.93
CA PHE A 196 3.81 -8.18 0.93
C PHE A 196 4.48 -7.74 -0.37
N VAL A 197 4.37 -8.57 -1.40
CA VAL A 197 4.90 -8.28 -2.73
C VAL A 197 3.73 -8.20 -3.71
N VAL A 198 3.73 -7.18 -4.55
CA VAL A 198 2.81 -6.98 -5.68
C VAL A 198 3.66 -6.80 -6.92
N ASP A 199 3.60 -7.77 -7.81
CA ASP A 199 4.26 -7.73 -9.11
C ASP A 199 3.22 -7.64 -10.22
N ALA A 200 3.52 -6.89 -11.27
CA ALA A 200 2.72 -6.89 -12.48
C ALA A 200 3.17 -8.04 -13.40
N PHE A 201 2.21 -8.67 -14.09
CA PHE A 201 2.48 -9.82 -14.95
C PHE A 201 1.75 -9.73 -16.29
N ASP A 202 2.51 -9.93 -17.36
CA ASP A 202 2.02 -10.01 -18.74
C ASP A 202 1.42 -11.39 -19.01
N TRP A 203 0.14 -11.53 -18.67
CA TRP A 203 -0.61 -12.78 -18.84
C TRP A 203 -0.83 -13.16 -20.31
N ALA A 204 -0.88 -12.17 -21.19
CA ALA A 204 -1.17 -12.35 -22.61
C ALA A 204 0.11 -12.53 -23.46
N GLY A 205 1.29 -12.31 -22.88
CA GLY A 205 2.58 -12.45 -23.56
C GLY A 205 2.79 -11.39 -24.64
N ILE A 206 2.32 -10.16 -24.41
CA ILE A 206 2.45 -9.04 -25.36
C ILE A 206 3.88 -8.49 -25.47
N GLY A 207 4.76 -8.82 -24.52
CA GLY A 207 6.16 -8.41 -24.53
C GLY A 207 6.33 -6.90 -24.32
N ASN A 208 7.42 -6.32 -24.85
CA ASN A 208 7.69 -4.88 -24.72
C ASN A 208 6.88 -4.04 -25.72
N ALA A 209 5.56 -4.00 -25.53
CA ALA A 209 4.60 -3.46 -26.48
C ALA A 209 4.75 -1.94 -26.73
N ASN A 210 5.39 -1.18 -25.83
CA ASN A 210 5.69 0.24 -26.09
C ASN A 210 6.46 0.43 -27.40
N THR A 211 7.49 -0.40 -27.63
CA THR A 211 8.32 -0.32 -28.84
C THR A 211 7.53 -0.64 -30.10
N THR A 212 6.60 -1.60 -30.02
CA THR A 212 5.73 -1.99 -31.14
C THR A 212 4.72 -0.89 -31.48
N LEU A 213 4.33 -0.08 -30.48
CA LEU A 213 3.47 1.09 -30.68
C LEU A 213 4.24 2.39 -30.94
N GLY A 214 5.56 2.36 -31.06
CA GLY A 214 6.37 3.56 -31.30
C GLY A 214 6.51 4.49 -30.09
N ILE A 215 6.20 4.02 -28.88
CA ILE A 215 6.43 4.75 -27.63
C ILE A 215 7.92 4.61 -27.27
N ALA A 216 8.63 5.73 -27.30
CA ALA A 216 10.06 5.79 -27.00
C ALA A 216 10.35 5.66 -25.49
N GLY A 217 11.54 5.16 -25.15
CA GLY A 217 12.03 5.02 -23.78
C GLY A 217 12.36 3.57 -23.43
N THR A 218 13.07 3.39 -22.31
CA THR A 218 13.36 2.06 -21.78
C THR A 218 12.12 1.52 -21.06
N GLN A 219 11.77 0.27 -21.36
CA GLN A 219 10.65 -0.42 -20.70
C GLN A 219 11.22 -1.42 -19.70
N ALA A 220 10.96 -1.20 -18.40
CA ALA A 220 11.58 -1.98 -17.32
C ALA A 220 11.03 -3.41 -17.21
N ILE A 221 9.78 -3.63 -17.59
CA ILE A 221 9.09 -4.92 -17.57
C ILE A 221 8.24 -5.10 -18.83
N PRO A 222 7.91 -6.34 -19.27
CA PRO A 222 6.94 -6.57 -20.34
C PRO A 222 5.55 -5.97 -20.04
N GLY A 223 4.86 -5.53 -21.07
CA GLY A 223 3.56 -4.89 -20.99
C GLY A 223 3.43 -3.68 -21.92
N LEU A 224 2.43 -2.84 -21.65
CA LEU A 224 2.15 -1.59 -22.35
C LEU A 224 1.91 -0.47 -21.33
N SER A 225 2.59 0.67 -21.50
CA SER A 225 2.33 1.89 -20.72
C SER A 225 0.84 2.24 -20.74
N ARG A 226 0.31 2.69 -19.61
CA ARG A 226 -1.11 3.07 -19.52
C ARG A 226 -1.40 4.26 -20.44
N ILE A 227 -2.29 4.06 -21.40
CA ILE A 227 -2.91 5.10 -22.22
C ILE A 227 -4.32 5.29 -21.66
N GLY A 228 -4.51 6.36 -20.91
CA GLY A 228 -5.80 6.77 -20.36
C GLY A 228 -6.47 7.79 -21.28
N ILE A 229 -7.65 7.46 -21.82
CA ILE A 229 -8.44 8.35 -22.66
C ILE A 229 -9.80 8.50 -21.97
N THR A 230 -10.21 9.72 -21.63
CA THR A 230 -11.51 9.94 -20.96
C THR A 230 -12.65 9.29 -21.73
N GLY A 231 -13.42 8.44 -21.05
CA GLY A 231 -14.56 7.71 -21.62
C GLY A 231 -14.22 6.35 -22.25
N ILE A 232 -12.94 6.00 -22.37
CA ILE A 232 -12.44 4.69 -22.83
C ILE A 232 -11.83 3.96 -21.63
N SER A 233 -11.96 2.64 -21.56
CA SER A 233 -11.24 1.85 -20.56
C SER A 233 -9.74 1.94 -20.81
N ASP A 234 -8.94 1.98 -19.74
CA ASP A 234 -7.48 2.08 -19.85
C ASP A 234 -6.91 1.05 -20.81
N ILE A 235 -5.93 1.48 -21.61
CA ILE A 235 -5.21 0.63 -22.54
C ILE A 235 -3.79 0.50 -22.00
N GLY A 236 -3.41 -0.68 -21.53
CA GLY A 236 -2.13 -0.86 -20.84
C GLY A 236 -2.27 -0.72 -19.33
N THR A 237 -1.15 -0.60 -18.63
CA THR A 237 -1.10 -0.57 -17.17
C THR A 237 0.07 0.27 -16.68
N LEU A 238 -0.10 0.95 -15.54
CA LEU A 238 0.98 1.69 -14.86
C LEU A 238 2.11 0.77 -14.39
N ALA A 239 1.75 -0.46 -14.00
CA ALA A 239 2.58 -1.43 -13.29
C ALA A 239 3.11 -0.85 -11.97
N VAL A 240 2.18 -0.50 -11.08
CA VAL A 240 2.51 -0.12 -9.71
C VAL A 240 2.82 -1.41 -8.96
N THR A 241 4.10 -1.73 -8.85
CA THR A 241 4.62 -2.85 -8.08
C THR A 241 4.98 -2.39 -6.67
N GLU A 242 4.98 -3.30 -5.72
CA GLU A 242 5.40 -3.02 -4.34
C GLU A 242 6.14 -4.23 -3.81
N ASP A 243 7.29 -4.02 -3.17
CA ASP A 243 7.92 -5.03 -2.34
C ASP A 243 8.06 -4.43 -0.95
N ASN A 244 7.44 -5.06 0.04
CA ASN A 244 7.51 -4.64 1.43
C ASN A 244 7.88 -5.84 2.29
N ASP A 245 9.09 -5.83 2.88
CA ASP A 245 9.52 -6.78 3.90
C ASP A 245 9.81 -6.01 5.20
N THR A 246 8.80 -5.98 6.07
CA THR A 246 8.89 -5.33 7.37
C THR A 246 9.17 -6.37 8.46
N LYS A 247 10.21 -6.15 9.26
CA LYS A 247 10.64 -6.99 10.39
C LYS A 247 10.61 -6.17 11.68
N THR A 248 9.99 -6.71 12.70
CA THR A 248 9.91 -6.12 14.04
C THR A 248 10.39 -7.14 15.06
N TRP A 249 11.47 -6.81 15.75
CA TRP A 249 11.90 -7.52 16.96
C TRP A 249 11.36 -6.80 18.18
N LEU A 250 10.90 -7.55 19.17
CA LEU A 250 10.45 -7.04 20.46
C LEU A 250 11.17 -7.80 21.56
N PHE A 251 11.78 -7.05 22.48
CA PHE A 251 12.32 -7.57 23.72
C PHE A 251 11.63 -6.80 24.84
N ALA A 252 11.03 -7.51 25.80
CA ALA A 252 10.38 -6.87 26.93
C ALA A 252 10.61 -7.67 28.21
N ASP A 253 10.68 -6.96 29.33
CA ASP A 253 10.78 -7.53 30.66
C ASP A 253 9.86 -6.75 31.61
N ASN A 254 9.08 -7.47 32.40
CA ASN A 254 8.16 -6.91 33.38
C ASN A 254 8.32 -7.62 34.72
N LEU A 255 8.60 -6.86 35.77
CA LEU A 255 8.64 -7.34 37.15
C LEU A 255 7.42 -6.82 37.91
N THR A 256 6.67 -7.73 38.50
CA THR A 256 5.65 -7.44 39.51
C THR A 256 6.17 -7.82 40.89
N TRP A 257 6.15 -6.87 41.83
CA TRP A 257 6.59 -7.08 43.20
C TRP A 257 5.55 -6.58 44.19
N ILE A 258 5.04 -7.50 45.00
CA ILE A 258 4.14 -7.20 46.11
C ILE A 258 4.99 -7.04 47.37
N LYS A 259 4.97 -5.86 47.97
CA LYS A 259 5.70 -5.57 49.21
C LYS A 259 4.81 -4.80 50.17
N GLY A 260 4.30 -5.50 51.19
CA GLY A 260 3.35 -4.91 52.14
C GLY A 260 2.10 -4.41 51.41
N ASN A 261 1.84 -3.11 51.51
CA ASN A 261 0.69 -2.46 50.89
C ASN A 261 0.92 -2.03 49.44
N HIS A 262 2.11 -2.24 48.89
CA HIS A 262 2.49 -1.82 47.55
C HIS A 262 2.44 -2.99 46.56
N THR A 263 1.90 -2.73 45.37
CA THR A 263 2.06 -3.61 44.21
C THR A 263 2.80 -2.84 43.13
N LEU A 264 4.12 -3.05 43.09
CA LEU A 264 5.01 -2.40 42.14
C LEU A 264 5.03 -3.19 40.83
N LYS A 265 4.88 -2.50 39.71
CA LYS A 265 5.08 -3.01 38.36
C LYS A 265 6.12 -2.15 37.67
N MET A 266 7.22 -2.75 37.25
CA MET A 266 8.29 -2.04 36.55
C MET A 266 8.77 -2.88 35.39
N GLY A 267 9.23 -2.24 34.33
CA GLY A 267 9.63 -2.97 33.15
C GLY A 267 10.14 -2.08 32.04
N GLY A 268 10.61 -2.75 31.00
CA GLY A 268 11.16 -2.12 29.82
C GLY A 268 10.79 -2.90 28.56
N GLN A 269 10.80 -2.20 27.44
CA GLN A 269 10.69 -2.78 26.12
C GLN A 269 11.69 -2.11 25.17
N TRP A 270 12.26 -2.90 24.28
CA TRP A 270 12.99 -2.45 23.11
C TRP A 270 12.41 -3.13 21.87
N GLN A 271 12.08 -2.32 20.89
CA GLN A 271 11.57 -2.77 19.61
C GLN A 271 12.50 -2.29 18.50
N LYS A 272 13.05 -3.23 17.73
CA LYS A 272 13.80 -2.91 16.50
C LYS A 272 12.89 -3.08 15.30
N TYR A 273 12.68 -2.01 14.56
CA TYR A 273 11.91 -1.97 13.33
C TYR A 273 12.86 -1.85 12.13
N ILE A 274 12.71 -2.76 11.18
CA ILE A 274 13.47 -2.81 9.93
C ILE A 274 12.43 -2.92 8.81
N GLN A 275 12.45 -2.00 7.85
CA GLN A 275 11.52 -2.02 6.73
C GLN A 275 12.30 -1.92 5.44
N ASP A 276 12.30 -3.01 4.68
CA ASP A 276 12.77 -3.04 3.30
C ASP A 276 11.57 -2.73 2.40
N ARG A 277 11.64 -1.67 1.59
CA ARG A 277 10.54 -1.23 0.72
C ARG A 277 11.03 -0.83 -0.66
N PHE A 278 10.48 -1.43 -1.70
CA PHE A 278 10.54 -0.93 -3.07
C PHE A 278 9.16 -0.42 -3.50
N TYR A 279 9.14 0.77 -4.09
CA TYR A 279 7.93 1.38 -4.66
C TYR A 279 8.33 2.31 -5.82
N PRO A 280 7.88 2.05 -7.07
CA PRO A 280 8.23 2.88 -8.22
C PRO A 280 7.50 4.24 -8.21
N GLY A 281 6.60 4.48 -7.25
CA GLY A 281 5.73 5.66 -7.22
C GLY A 281 4.39 5.39 -7.90
N ASN A 282 3.44 6.32 -7.74
CA ASN A 282 2.07 6.19 -8.26
C ASN A 282 2.01 6.14 -9.80
N ASN A 283 3.08 6.58 -10.47
CA ASN A 283 3.19 6.52 -11.93
C ASN A 283 3.56 5.11 -12.43
N GLY A 284 4.03 4.22 -11.55
CA GLY A 284 4.38 2.84 -11.87
C GLY A 284 5.59 2.66 -12.80
N MET A 285 6.04 1.41 -12.96
CA MET A 285 7.24 1.07 -13.75
C MET A 285 7.06 1.24 -15.27
N LEU A 286 5.81 1.19 -15.76
CA LEU A 286 5.50 1.40 -17.17
C LEU A 286 5.05 2.83 -17.47
N GLY A 287 4.65 3.62 -16.46
CA GLY A 287 4.21 5.00 -16.67
C GLY A 287 2.84 5.11 -17.32
N PHE A 288 2.47 6.34 -17.66
CA PHE A 288 1.21 6.65 -18.33
C PHE A 288 1.26 7.86 -19.25
N PHE A 289 0.25 7.91 -20.12
CA PHE A 289 -0.16 9.04 -20.94
C PHE A 289 -1.66 9.25 -20.76
N SER A 290 -2.08 10.49 -20.49
CA SER A 290 -3.50 10.84 -20.29
C SER A 290 -3.98 11.82 -21.35
N TYR A 291 -5.17 11.55 -21.88
CA TYR A 291 -5.87 12.36 -22.87
C TYR A 291 -7.27 12.69 -22.35
N ALA A 292 -7.57 13.99 -22.20
CA ALA A 292 -8.79 14.42 -21.51
C ALA A 292 -9.85 15.05 -22.43
N ASN A 293 -9.44 15.87 -23.41
CA ASN A 293 -10.22 16.80 -24.28
C ASN A 293 -9.67 18.24 -24.29
N THR A 294 -8.47 18.47 -23.76
CA THR A 294 -7.92 19.81 -23.50
C THR A 294 -7.61 20.59 -24.78
N PHE A 295 -7.20 19.91 -25.86
CA PHE A 295 -6.62 20.59 -27.04
C PHE A 295 -7.56 20.58 -28.24
N THR A 296 -8.33 19.51 -28.40
CA THR A 296 -9.20 19.27 -29.56
C THR A 296 -10.70 19.33 -29.22
N GLY A 297 -11.05 19.44 -27.93
CA GLY A 297 -12.44 19.35 -27.46
C GLY A 297 -12.96 17.92 -27.29
N SER A 298 -12.16 16.89 -27.57
CA SER A 298 -12.49 15.49 -27.28
C SER A 298 -11.25 14.66 -26.96
N ALA A 299 -11.35 13.76 -25.98
CA ALA A 299 -10.23 12.94 -25.52
C ALA A 299 -9.71 12.00 -26.62
N ILE A 300 -10.61 11.45 -27.43
CA ILE A 300 -10.22 10.53 -28.50
C ILE A 300 -9.46 11.27 -29.61
N SER A 301 -9.87 12.48 -29.98
CA SER A 301 -9.12 13.29 -30.95
C SER A 301 -7.77 13.73 -30.38
N ASP A 302 -7.69 14.04 -29.09
CA ASP A 302 -6.41 14.33 -28.44
C ASP A 302 -5.45 13.12 -28.57
N PHE A 303 -5.96 11.88 -28.39
CA PHE A 303 -5.17 10.66 -28.59
C PHE A 303 -4.77 10.42 -30.05
N LEU A 304 -5.72 10.58 -30.99
CA LEU A 304 -5.46 10.40 -32.42
C LEU A 304 -4.36 11.36 -32.91
N LEU A 305 -4.28 12.56 -32.35
CA LEU A 305 -3.34 13.60 -32.74
C LEU A 305 -2.10 13.71 -31.82
N ASP A 306 -1.97 12.83 -30.82
CA ASP A 306 -0.88 12.83 -29.82
C ASP A 306 -0.75 14.13 -29.01
N THR A 307 -1.88 14.78 -28.69
CA THR A 307 -1.90 15.97 -27.83
C THR A 307 -2.13 15.55 -26.37
N VAL A 308 -1.06 15.05 -25.75
CA VAL A 308 -1.08 14.51 -24.38
C VAL A 308 -1.37 15.62 -23.34
N THR A 309 -2.36 15.39 -22.46
CA THR A 309 -2.68 16.30 -21.35
C THR A 309 -1.64 16.17 -20.23
N SER A 310 -1.26 14.94 -19.87
CA SER A 310 -0.22 14.68 -18.88
C SER A 310 0.43 13.32 -19.11
N LYS A 311 1.68 13.18 -18.69
CA LYS A 311 2.43 11.92 -18.72
C LYS A 311 3.35 11.84 -17.51
N GLY A 312 3.67 10.62 -17.11
CA GLY A 312 4.56 10.37 -15.98
C GLY A 312 5.13 8.97 -16.03
N LEU A 313 6.32 8.81 -15.47
CA LEU A 313 6.98 7.52 -15.30
C LEU A 313 7.45 7.42 -13.85
N GLY A 314 7.29 6.25 -13.25
CA GLY A 314 7.82 5.95 -11.93
C GLY A 314 9.32 5.61 -11.98
N SER A 315 9.91 5.32 -10.82
CA SER A 315 11.29 4.83 -10.78
C SER A 315 11.36 3.41 -11.33
N PRO A 316 12.17 3.15 -12.39
CA PRO A 316 12.32 1.81 -12.94
C PRO A 316 13.32 0.95 -12.15
N THR A 317 13.99 1.50 -11.13
CA THR A 317 15.05 0.80 -10.38
C THR A 317 14.46 -0.05 -9.27
N SER A 318 14.66 -1.36 -9.28
CA SER A 318 14.10 -2.29 -8.29
C SER A 318 14.84 -2.36 -6.95
N ASP A 319 15.75 -1.41 -6.65
CA ASP A 319 16.54 -1.44 -5.42
C ASP A 319 15.70 -0.97 -4.22
N PRO A 320 15.43 -1.82 -3.21
CA PRO A 320 14.64 -1.44 -2.04
C PRO A 320 15.37 -0.43 -1.14
N TRP A 321 14.62 0.44 -0.47
CA TRP A 321 15.11 1.23 0.65
C TRP A 321 14.97 0.46 1.95
N THR A 322 16.02 0.43 2.77
CA THR A 322 15.97 -0.20 4.09
C THR A 322 15.91 0.86 5.17
N HIS A 323 14.75 1.05 5.79
CA HIS A 323 14.55 1.93 6.93
C HIS A 323 14.77 1.21 8.25
N LEU A 324 15.48 1.86 9.17
CA LEU A 324 15.78 1.36 10.50
C LEU A 324 15.21 2.31 11.55
N GLN A 325 14.59 1.76 12.58
CA GLN A 325 14.11 2.52 13.74
C GLN A 325 14.19 1.68 15.02
N ASP A 326 14.59 2.32 16.11
CA ASP A 326 14.56 1.77 17.45
C ASP A 326 13.45 2.44 18.26
N ARG A 327 12.67 1.65 19.01
CA ARG A 327 11.71 2.18 19.97
C ARG A 327 11.98 1.58 21.33
N ILE A 328 12.11 2.44 22.34
CA ILE A 328 12.43 2.06 23.71
C ILE A 328 11.31 2.59 24.59
N GLY A 329 10.87 1.79 25.55
CA GLY A 329 9.94 2.24 26.57
C GLY A 329 10.34 1.67 27.91
N ILE A 330 10.33 2.49 28.96
CA ILE A 330 10.56 2.05 30.34
C ILE A 330 9.46 2.61 31.23
N PHE A 331 9.08 1.87 32.25
CA PHE A 331 8.02 2.32 33.15
C PHE A 331 8.21 1.79 34.57
N ILE A 332 7.57 2.51 35.49
CA ILE A 332 7.33 2.09 36.87
C ILE A 332 5.92 2.53 37.27
N GLN A 333 5.19 1.67 37.96
CA GLN A 333 3.87 1.92 38.52
C GLN A 333 3.78 1.28 39.90
N ASP A 334 3.09 1.96 40.81
CA ASP A 334 2.75 1.51 42.14
C ASP A 334 1.25 1.60 42.36
N ASP A 335 0.63 0.45 42.67
CA ASP A 335 -0.71 0.40 43.24
C ASP A 335 -0.56 0.29 44.78
N TYR A 336 -0.66 1.42 45.45
CA TYR A 336 -0.44 1.54 46.89
C TYR A 336 -1.77 1.55 47.65
N LYS A 337 -2.01 0.51 48.46
CA LYS A 337 -3.12 0.45 49.42
C LYS A 337 -2.83 1.32 50.63
N PHE A 338 -3.05 2.63 50.51
CA PHE A 338 -2.85 3.60 51.59
C PHE A 338 -3.73 3.30 52.80
N ARG A 339 -4.99 2.88 52.57
CA ARG A 339 -5.92 2.36 53.58
C ARG A 339 -6.68 1.15 53.02
N PRO A 340 -7.31 0.28 53.84
CA PRO A 340 -8.12 -0.85 53.35
C PRO A 340 -9.19 -0.45 52.33
N ASN A 341 -9.63 0.81 52.39
CA ASN A 341 -10.64 1.39 51.53
C ASN A 341 -10.12 2.43 50.54
N LEU A 342 -8.81 2.74 50.50
CA LEU A 342 -8.22 3.74 49.62
C LEU A 342 -6.94 3.21 48.97
N THR A 343 -6.97 3.09 47.65
CA THR A 343 -5.80 2.72 46.82
C THR A 343 -5.38 3.92 45.97
N LEU A 344 -4.09 4.23 45.96
CA LEU A 344 -3.47 5.22 45.10
C LEU A 344 -2.77 4.51 43.94
N ASN A 345 -2.82 5.06 42.74
CA ASN A 345 -2.22 4.49 41.53
C ASN A 345 -1.27 5.55 40.98
N ILE A 346 0.03 5.31 41.09
CA ILE A 346 1.06 6.28 40.69
C ILE A 346 1.96 5.60 39.68
N GLY A 347 2.15 6.21 38.52
CA GLY A 347 3.00 5.64 37.48
C GLY A 347 3.72 6.69 36.65
N LEU A 348 4.85 6.28 36.09
CA LEU A 348 5.60 7.06 35.13
C LEU A 348 6.09 6.14 34.03
N ARG A 349 5.91 6.58 32.79
CA ARG A 349 6.47 5.93 31.61
C ARG A 349 7.28 6.93 30.81
N TRP A 350 8.39 6.46 30.26
CA TRP A 350 9.17 7.17 29.27
C TRP A 350 9.21 6.36 27.99
N GLU A 351 9.00 7.01 26.86
CA GLU A 351 9.12 6.39 25.55
C GLU A 351 10.11 7.17 24.68
N PHE A 352 10.83 6.45 23.83
CA PHE A 352 11.71 7.02 22.85
C PHE A 352 11.52 6.26 21.54
N SER A 353 11.27 6.99 20.46
CA SER A 353 11.33 6.45 19.11
C SER A 353 12.45 7.17 18.39
N SER A 354 13.46 6.44 17.97
CA SER A 354 14.54 7.02 17.19
C SER A 354 13.97 7.57 15.88
N PRO A 355 14.60 8.60 15.32
CA PRO A 355 14.38 8.96 13.93
C PRO A 355 14.56 7.75 13.00
N ILE A 356 13.83 7.73 11.90
CA ILE A 356 13.97 6.74 10.84
C ILE A 356 15.21 7.09 10.03
N VAL A 357 16.08 6.10 9.83
CA VAL A 357 17.27 6.24 8.99
C VAL A 357 17.25 5.23 7.86
N GLU A 358 17.59 5.65 6.65
CA GLU A 358 17.87 4.72 5.55
C GLU A 358 19.27 4.14 5.74
N LYS A 359 19.40 2.82 5.62
CA LYS A 359 20.62 2.06 5.94
C LYS A 359 21.88 2.63 5.28
N ASN A 360 21.76 3.10 4.04
CA ASN A 360 22.85 3.59 3.20
C ASN A 360 22.81 5.11 2.98
N ASP A 361 22.05 5.86 3.81
CA ASP A 361 21.93 7.32 3.75
C ASP A 361 21.41 7.86 2.40
N ARG A 362 20.55 7.09 1.73
CA ARG A 362 19.96 7.47 0.43
C ARG A 362 18.69 8.30 0.54
N GLN A 363 18.30 8.70 1.75
CA GLN A 363 17.15 9.56 1.96
C GLN A 363 17.51 11.04 1.81
N VAL A 364 16.55 11.79 1.29
CA VAL A 364 16.64 13.23 1.12
C VAL A 364 15.44 13.91 1.75
N ASN A 365 15.64 15.14 2.17
CA ASN A 365 14.59 16.02 2.67
C ASN A 365 14.67 17.35 1.91
N PHE A 366 13.63 18.17 1.98
CA PHE A 366 13.59 19.46 1.32
C PHE A 366 13.44 20.56 2.35
N ASP A 367 14.42 21.46 2.39
CA ASP A 367 14.33 22.66 3.20
C ASP A 367 13.48 23.69 2.46
N ILE A 368 12.25 23.90 2.96
CA ILE A 368 11.28 24.82 2.37
C ILE A 368 11.75 26.29 2.47
N ALA A 369 12.54 26.64 3.49
CA ALA A 369 13.00 28.01 3.67
C ALA A 369 14.13 28.37 2.71
N THR A 370 15.04 27.43 2.44
CA THR A 370 16.19 27.67 1.54
C THR A 370 16.01 27.14 0.13
N GLY A 371 14.99 26.33 -0.10
CA GLY A 371 14.74 25.64 -1.37
C GLY A 371 15.77 24.55 -1.71
N ARG A 372 16.54 24.09 -0.71
CA ARG A 372 17.65 23.14 -0.91
C ARG A 372 17.22 21.72 -0.60
N ILE A 373 17.75 20.78 -1.37
CA ILE A 373 17.69 19.36 -1.04
C ILE A 373 18.75 19.07 0.03
N LEU A 374 18.30 18.51 1.15
CA LEU A 374 19.13 18.02 2.23
C LEU A 374 19.38 16.54 2.01
N GLU A 375 20.64 16.14 1.87
CA GLU A 375 21.03 14.74 1.73
C GLU A 375 21.47 14.19 3.10
N ALA A 376 21.01 12.99 3.44
CA ALA A 376 21.35 12.34 4.72
C ALA A 376 22.86 12.14 4.87
N GLY A 377 23.38 12.42 6.08
CA GLY A 377 24.78 12.17 6.43
C GLY A 377 25.81 13.04 5.70
N LYS A 378 25.38 14.05 4.93
CA LYS A 378 26.25 14.94 4.15
C LYS A 378 26.12 16.39 4.60
N ASN A 379 27.18 17.17 4.40
CA ASN A 379 27.19 18.62 4.64
C ASN A 379 26.71 19.03 6.05
N GLY A 380 26.98 18.20 7.06
CA GLY A 380 26.55 18.41 8.45
C GLY A 380 25.12 17.96 8.76
N ASN A 381 24.36 17.49 7.77
CA ASN A 381 23.02 16.96 7.99
C ASN A 381 23.08 15.63 8.76
N SER A 382 22.15 15.45 9.70
CA SER A 382 22.00 14.17 10.39
C SER A 382 21.60 13.07 9.40
N ARG A 383 21.87 11.81 9.75
CA ARG A 383 21.43 10.67 8.94
C ARG A 383 19.91 10.61 8.77
N ALA A 384 19.17 11.16 9.73
CA ALA A 384 17.71 11.15 9.73
C ALA A 384 17.08 12.37 9.06
N LEU A 385 17.82 13.47 8.90
CA LEU A 385 17.33 14.76 8.39
C LEU A 385 16.25 15.44 9.25
N TYR A 386 16.10 14.98 10.50
CA TYR A 386 15.30 15.62 11.55
C TYR A 386 15.81 15.20 12.93
N ASP A 387 15.44 15.95 13.96
CA ASP A 387 15.95 15.75 15.31
C ASP A 387 15.14 14.70 16.10
N PRO A 388 15.80 13.89 16.95
CA PRO A 388 15.14 13.00 17.89
C PRO A 388 14.37 13.76 18.98
N PHE A 389 13.24 13.20 19.41
CA PHE A 389 12.48 13.73 20.55
C PHE A 389 12.62 12.83 21.79
N TYR A 390 13.13 13.38 22.88
CA TYR A 390 13.41 12.64 24.12
C TYR A 390 12.41 12.91 25.27
N ASN A 391 11.52 13.89 25.11
CA ASN A 391 10.68 14.37 26.22
C ASN A 391 9.31 13.68 26.30
N SER A 392 9.20 12.43 25.84
CA SER A 392 7.94 11.67 25.88
C SER A 392 7.70 11.02 27.25
N TRP A 393 7.55 11.86 28.27
CA TRP A 393 7.20 11.46 29.62
C TRP A 393 5.68 11.38 29.79
N GLN A 394 5.21 10.29 30.38
CA GLN A 394 3.79 9.98 30.55
C GLN A 394 3.51 9.66 32.02
N PRO A 395 3.37 10.68 32.89
CA PRO A 395 2.96 10.49 34.27
C PRO A 395 1.50 10.04 34.34
N ARG A 396 1.16 9.23 35.34
CA ARG A 396 -0.20 8.76 35.64
C ARG A 396 -0.43 8.84 37.14
N ILE A 397 -1.54 9.44 37.55
CA ILE A 397 -1.92 9.55 38.96
C ILE A 397 -3.42 9.32 39.05
N GLY A 398 -3.81 8.30 39.80
CA GLY A 398 -5.21 8.01 40.06
C GLY A 398 -5.44 7.50 41.48
N PHE A 399 -6.71 7.35 41.85
CA PHE A 399 -7.11 6.75 43.11
C PHE A 399 -8.41 5.95 42.95
N ALA A 400 -8.60 4.99 43.85
CA ALA A 400 -9.85 4.28 44.05
C ALA A 400 -10.20 4.29 45.55
N TRP A 401 -11.35 4.82 45.91
CA TRP A 401 -11.80 4.98 47.29
C TRP A 401 -13.20 4.41 47.50
N SER A 402 -13.38 3.63 48.56
CA SER A 402 -14.65 3.06 48.98
C SER A 402 -15.02 3.58 50.38
N PRO A 403 -15.73 4.71 50.51
CA PRO A 403 -15.98 5.31 51.82
C PRO A 403 -16.72 4.35 52.77
N ASP A 404 -16.27 4.24 54.02
CA ASP A 404 -16.83 3.29 55.00
C ASP A 404 -18.32 3.52 55.25
N LYS A 405 -18.79 4.78 55.15
CA LYS A 405 -20.20 5.17 55.29
C LYS A 405 -21.16 4.43 54.36
N PHE A 406 -20.66 3.85 53.27
CA PHE A 406 -21.48 3.14 52.28
C PHE A 406 -21.32 1.61 52.32
N ASP A 407 -20.67 1.05 53.34
CA ASP A 407 -20.51 -0.41 53.53
C ASP A 407 -20.01 -1.14 52.26
N GLY A 408 -19.07 -0.54 51.54
CA GLY A 408 -18.52 -1.11 50.30
C GLY A 408 -19.44 -1.05 49.07
N LYS A 409 -20.61 -0.41 49.16
CA LYS A 409 -21.59 -0.29 48.06
C LYS A 409 -21.26 0.82 47.07
N LEU A 410 -20.33 1.71 47.39
CA LEU A 410 -19.90 2.81 46.54
C LEU A 410 -18.38 2.82 46.40
N VAL A 411 -17.90 2.89 45.16
CA VAL A 411 -16.48 3.09 44.84
C VAL A 411 -16.33 4.33 43.96
N MET A 412 -15.54 5.29 44.41
CA MET A 412 -15.14 6.47 43.65
C MET A 412 -13.78 6.21 43.00
N ARG A 413 -13.62 6.59 41.73
CA ARG A 413 -12.36 6.48 40.99
C ARG A 413 -12.08 7.77 40.22
N ALA A 414 -10.83 8.19 40.17
CA ALA A 414 -10.34 9.23 39.26
C ALA A 414 -8.90 8.89 38.84
N GLY A 415 -8.48 9.35 37.67
CA GLY A 415 -7.13 9.14 37.16
C GLY A 415 -6.88 9.72 35.79
#